data_AF-A0A934RSW6-F1
#
_entry.id   AF-A0A934RSW6-F1
#
_cell.length_a   1.000
_cell.length_b   1.000
_cell.length_c   1.000
_cell.angle_alpha   90.00
_cell.angle_beta   90.00
_cell.angle_gamma   90.00
#
_symmetry.space_group_name_H-M   'P 1'
#
loop_
_entity.id
_entity.type
_entity.pdbx_description
1 polymer ?
#
loop_
_entity_poly.entity_id
_entity_poly.type
_entity_poly.pdbx_seq_one_letter_code
_entity_poly.pdbx_strand_id
1 'polypeptide(L)'
;MTDMLVKLYGETRHSRADDLAKQGFKINRALGADRVKITRFIKASFPESAEGWAAEAEVSLTQQPSSCMIATLDHKVVGFCCYDATAKGMLGPIGVSEECRGKGVAKELILQSLEAMKHAGYAYAVIGWVSSEAFYEKVCGAITIPDSFPGVYSLLVDQ
;
A
#
# COMPACT_ATOMS: atom_id res chain seq x y z
N MET A 1 0.00 17.73 -4.17
CA MET A 1 -0.06 16.26 -4.31
C MET A 1 -1.52 15.91 -4.56
N THR A 2 -1.81 15.00 -5.48
CA THR A 2 -3.17 14.65 -5.90
C THR A 2 -3.49 13.22 -5.51
N ASP A 3 -4.75 12.83 -5.62
CA ASP A 3 -5.20 11.46 -5.50
C ASP A 3 -5.27 10.86 -6.91
N MET A 4 -5.12 9.55 -7.02
CA MET A 4 -5.22 8.85 -8.31
C MET A 4 -6.25 7.73 -8.26
N LEU A 5 -7.07 7.61 -9.31
CA LEU A 5 -8.10 6.59 -9.46
C LEU A 5 -7.55 5.38 -10.21
N VAL A 6 -7.84 4.19 -9.69
CA VAL A 6 -7.50 2.91 -10.30
C VAL A 6 -8.77 2.12 -10.55
N LYS A 7 -9.01 1.74 -11.81
CA LYS A 7 -10.07 0.82 -12.19
C LYS A 7 -9.66 -0.62 -11.87
N LEU A 8 -10.47 -1.37 -11.12
CA LEU A 8 -10.09 -2.73 -10.66
C LEU A 8 -10.51 -3.86 -11.61
N TYR A 9 -11.23 -3.53 -12.69
CA TYR A 9 -11.68 -4.47 -13.71
C TYR A 9 -11.09 -4.11 -15.09
N GLY A 10 -11.07 -5.08 -16.01
CA GLY A 10 -10.47 -4.91 -17.35
C GLY A 10 -9.13 -5.61 -17.47
N GLU A 11 -8.08 -4.87 -17.83
CA GLU A 11 -6.77 -5.44 -18.15
C GLU A 11 -6.16 -6.23 -17.00
N THR A 12 -5.55 -7.36 -17.34
CA THR A 12 -4.84 -8.21 -16.37
C THR A 12 -3.51 -7.56 -16.01
N ARG A 13 -3.29 -7.33 -14.72
CA ARG A 13 -2.01 -6.83 -14.22
C ARG A 13 -1.06 -8.01 -13.98
N HIS A 14 0.13 -7.96 -14.57
CA HIS A 14 1.12 -9.04 -14.42
C HIS A 14 1.86 -8.92 -13.09
N SER A 15 1.63 -9.90 -12.21
CA SER A 15 2.37 -10.08 -10.95
C SER A 15 3.83 -10.42 -11.22
N ARG A 16 4.70 -9.99 -10.31
CA ARG A 16 6.13 -10.32 -10.24
C ARG A 16 6.46 -11.21 -9.03
N ALA A 17 5.45 -11.86 -8.42
CA ALA A 17 5.63 -12.67 -7.23
C ALA A 17 6.71 -13.75 -7.42
N ASP A 18 6.72 -14.45 -8.55
CA ASP A 18 7.69 -15.53 -8.82
C ASP A 18 9.13 -15.00 -8.94
N ASP A 19 9.31 -13.86 -9.60
CA ASP A 19 10.63 -13.23 -9.74
C ASP A 19 11.16 -12.72 -8.39
N LEU A 20 10.27 -12.20 -7.56
CA LEU A 20 10.59 -11.73 -6.21
C LEU A 20 10.88 -12.90 -5.27
N ALA A 21 10.15 -14.01 -5.40
CA ALA A 21 10.39 -15.23 -4.65
C ALA A 21 11.78 -15.82 -4.94
N LYS A 22 12.22 -15.81 -6.21
CA LYS A 22 13.60 -16.20 -6.59
C LYS A 22 14.67 -15.30 -5.97
N GLN A 23 14.32 -14.06 -5.64
CA GLN A 23 15.18 -13.11 -4.94
C GLN A 23 15.05 -13.18 -3.40
N GLY A 24 14.29 -14.15 -2.88
CA GLY A 24 14.11 -14.37 -1.44
C GLY A 24 12.97 -13.56 -0.81
N PHE A 25 12.27 -12.73 -1.58
CA PHE A 25 11.13 -11.96 -1.05
C PHE A 25 9.90 -12.84 -0.90
N LYS A 26 9.13 -12.61 0.16
CA LYS A 26 7.78 -13.14 0.32
C LYS A 26 6.80 -11.99 0.46
N ILE A 27 5.72 -12.04 -0.32
CA ILE A 27 4.66 -11.04 -0.28
C ILE A 27 3.35 -11.75 0.05
N ASN A 28 2.73 -11.34 1.15
CA ASN A 28 1.51 -11.95 1.65
C ASN A 28 0.73 -10.97 2.53
N ARG A 29 -0.52 -11.32 2.81
CA ARG A 29 -1.35 -10.62 3.79
C ARG A 29 -0.70 -10.70 5.17
N ALA A 30 -0.69 -9.58 5.89
CA ALA A 30 -0.20 -9.52 7.24
C ALA A 30 -1.10 -10.31 8.19
N LEU A 31 -0.47 -11.03 9.12
CA LEU A 31 -1.18 -11.66 10.24
C LEU A 31 -1.14 -10.73 11.46
N GLY A 32 -2.21 -10.75 12.27
CA GLY A 32 -2.29 -9.95 13.49
C GLY A 32 -1.13 -10.19 14.47
N ALA A 33 -0.56 -11.40 14.47
CA ALA A 33 0.60 -11.77 15.29
C ALA A 33 1.87 -10.94 14.98
N ASP A 34 1.97 -10.37 13.77
CA ASP A 34 3.11 -9.57 13.35
C ASP A 34 2.90 -8.06 13.50
N ARG A 35 1.76 -7.61 14.06
CA ARG A 35 1.41 -6.19 14.21
C ARG A 35 2.56 -5.35 14.75
N VAL A 36 3.15 -5.76 15.88
CA VAL A 36 4.24 -5.02 16.52
C VAL A 36 5.51 -4.96 15.66
N LYS A 37 5.80 -6.01 14.88
CA LYS A 37 6.96 -6.03 13.98
C LYS A 37 6.75 -5.08 12.81
N ILE A 38 5.53 -5.04 12.27
CA ILE A 38 5.14 -4.19 11.15
C ILE A 38 5.17 -2.72 11.57
N THR A 39 4.53 -2.35 12.68
CA THR A 39 4.51 -0.95 13.13
C THR A 39 5.90 -0.46 13.53
N ARG A 40 6.73 -1.32 14.15
CA ARG A 40 8.14 -0.99 14.40
C ARG A 40 8.93 -0.76 13.12
N PHE A 41 8.74 -1.59 12.10
CA PHE A 41 9.36 -1.39 10.79
C PHE A 41 8.96 -0.05 10.17
N ILE A 42 7.67 0.29 10.21
CA ILE A 42 7.15 1.56 9.66
C ILE A 42 7.82 2.75 10.36
N LYS A 43 7.80 2.76 11.70
CA LYS A 43 8.38 3.86 12.48
C LYS A 43 9.88 4.01 12.25
N ALA A 44 10.61 2.90 12.09
CA ALA A 44 12.05 2.94 11.85
C ALA A 44 12.42 3.37 10.42
N SER A 45 11.58 3.05 9.43
CA SER A 45 11.92 3.24 8.00
C SER A 45 11.37 4.53 7.40
N PHE A 46 10.35 5.13 8.03
CA PHE A 46 9.64 6.31 7.51
C PHE A 46 9.47 7.37 8.62
N PRO A 47 10.57 7.95 9.14
CA PRO A 47 10.52 8.83 10.32
C PRO A 47 9.61 10.06 10.14
N GLU A 48 9.52 10.61 8.93
CA GLU A 48 8.69 11.78 8.62
C GLU A 48 7.17 11.48 8.65
N SER A 49 6.77 10.22 8.50
CA SER A 49 5.36 9.79 8.48
C SER A 49 5.08 8.70 9.51
N ALA A 50 6.01 8.51 10.46
CA ALA A 50 6.11 7.32 11.31
C ALA A 50 4.83 7.06 12.11
N GLU A 51 4.29 8.08 12.78
CA GLU A 51 3.13 7.92 13.65
C GLU A 51 1.85 7.73 12.85
N GLY A 52 1.61 8.56 11.82
CA GLY A 52 0.43 8.47 10.96
C GLY A 52 0.35 7.13 10.23
N TRP A 53 1.44 6.73 9.56
CA TRP A 53 1.45 5.48 8.81
C TRP A 53 1.39 4.24 9.71
N ALA A 54 1.99 4.30 10.91
CA ALA A 54 1.85 3.20 11.86
C ALA A 54 0.40 3.08 12.36
N ALA A 55 -0.27 4.19 12.67
CA ALA A 55 -1.67 4.19 13.10
C ALA A 55 -2.61 3.67 11.99
N GLU A 56 -2.42 4.12 10.75
CA GLU A 56 -3.17 3.62 9.60
C GLU A 56 -2.93 2.12 9.36
N ALA A 57 -1.68 1.65 9.47
CA ALA A 57 -1.38 0.23 9.41
C ALA A 57 -2.05 -0.55 10.53
N GLU A 58 -2.11 -0.03 11.76
CA GLU A 58 -2.85 -0.67 12.86
C GLU A 58 -4.34 -0.83 12.54
N VAL A 59 -4.98 0.21 11.99
CA VAL A 59 -6.38 0.11 11.53
C VAL A 59 -6.54 -1.04 10.52
N SER A 60 -5.68 -1.10 9.50
CA SER A 60 -5.75 -2.14 8.47
C SER A 60 -5.55 -3.56 9.02
N LEU A 61 -4.73 -3.71 10.06
CA LEU A 61 -4.44 -4.99 10.72
C LEU A 61 -5.59 -5.49 11.61
N THR A 62 -6.57 -4.63 11.94
CA THR A 62 -7.78 -5.02 12.68
C THR A 62 -8.90 -5.54 11.79
N GLN A 63 -8.80 -5.39 10.47
CA GLN A 63 -9.79 -5.88 9.51
C GLN A 63 -9.71 -7.41 9.34
N GLN A 64 -10.80 -8.05 8.91
CA GLN A 64 -10.82 -9.48 8.62
C GLN A 64 -11.46 -9.77 7.24
N PRO A 65 -10.67 -10.21 6.24
CA PRO A 65 -9.21 -10.41 6.29
C PRO A 65 -8.45 -9.07 6.44
N SER A 66 -7.27 -9.09 7.08
CA SER A 66 -6.40 -7.91 7.26
C SER A 66 -6.20 -7.16 5.95
N SER A 67 -6.40 -5.85 5.92
CA SER A 67 -6.21 -5.03 4.72
C SER A 67 -4.77 -4.52 4.56
N CYS A 68 -3.81 -5.14 5.25
CA CYS A 68 -2.39 -4.89 5.12
C CYS A 68 -1.69 -6.04 4.38
N MET A 69 -0.99 -5.74 3.29
CA MET A 69 -0.02 -6.62 2.64
C MET A 69 1.37 -6.26 3.13
N ILE A 70 2.23 -7.28 3.33
CA ILE A 70 3.63 -7.09 3.72
C ILE A 70 4.57 -7.79 2.75
N ALA A 71 5.75 -7.20 2.60
CA ALA A 71 6.89 -7.83 1.98
C ALA A 71 7.93 -8.17 3.04
N THR A 72 8.46 -9.39 2.99
CA THR A 72 9.54 -9.84 3.87
C THR A 72 10.73 -10.35 3.07
N LEU A 73 11.93 -10.16 3.61
CA LEU A 73 13.20 -10.69 3.11
C LEU A 73 14.00 -11.15 4.32
N ASP A 74 14.57 -12.35 4.28
CA ASP A 74 15.32 -12.95 5.41
C ASP A 74 14.59 -12.83 6.76
N HIS A 75 13.29 -13.13 6.75
CA HIS A 75 12.39 -13.06 7.92
C HIS A 75 12.20 -11.66 8.53
N LYS A 76 12.59 -10.60 7.83
CA LYS A 76 12.40 -9.20 8.23
C LYS A 76 11.36 -8.53 7.35
N VAL A 77 10.54 -7.66 7.93
CA VAL A 77 9.64 -6.80 7.17
C VAL A 77 10.48 -5.76 6.42
N VAL A 78 10.27 -5.67 5.11
CA VAL A 78 10.97 -4.74 4.21
C VAL A 78 10.02 -3.86 3.41
N GLY A 79 8.72 -4.11 3.50
CA GLY A 79 7.71 -3.24 2.92
C GLY A 79 6.30 -3.60 3.37
N PHE A 80 5.38 -2.67 3.15
CA PHE A 80 3.98 -2.80 3.48
C PHE A 80 3.11 -1.98 2.53
N CYS A 81 1.85 -2.39 2.40
CA CYS A 81 0.82 -1.66 1.68
C CYS A 81 -0.53 -1.90 2.34
N CYS A 82 -1.23 -0.83 2.69
CA CYS A 82 -2.55 -0.92 3.27
C CYS A 82 -3.64 -0.53 2.26
N TYR A 83 -4.86 -0.98 2.52
CA TYR A 83 -6.08 -0.39 1.97
C TYR A 83 -7.14 -0.24 3.07
N ASP A 84 -8.13 0.61 2.83
CA ASP A 84 -9.18 0.93 3.82
C ASP A 84 -8.62 1.46 5.16
N ALA A 85 -7.40 1.99 5.17
CA ALA A 85 -6.71 2.43 6.38
C ALA A 85 -7.05 3.89 6.72
N THR A 86 -6.81 4.81 5.79
CA THR A 86 -7.21 6.22 5.92
C THR A 86 -8.72 6.39 5.81
N ALA A 87 -9.32 5.80 4.77
CA ALA A 87 -10.75 5.80 4.50
C ALA A 87 -11.12 4.62 3.58
N LYS A 88 -12.41 4.28 3.50
CA LYS A 88 -12.90 3.20 2.63
C LYS A 88 -12.60 3.47 1.15
N GLY A 89 -12.13 2.44 0.45
CA GLY A 89 -11.74 2.52 -0.96
C GLY A 89 -10.37 3.16 -1.22
N MET A 90 -9.66 3.58 -0.17
CA MET A 90 -8.32 4.16 -0.29
C MET A 90 -7.25 3.07 -0.26
N LEU A 91 -6.28 3.15 -1.17
CA LEU A 91 -5.03 2.41 -1.16
C LEU A 91 -3.93 3.31 -0.60
N GLY A 92 -3.27 2.86 0.45
CA GLY A 92 -2.29 3.62 1.18
C GLY A 92 -2.47 3.46 2.70
N PRO A 93 -1.43 3.74 3.49
CA PRO A 93 -0.09 4.13 3.07
C PRO A 93 0.68 2.96 2.42
N ILE A 94 1.79 3.29 1.76
CA ILE A 94 2.69 2.30 1.16
C ILE A 94 4.14 2.68 1.39
N GLY A 95 4.96 1.69 1.74
CA GLY A 95 6.37 1.93 1.98
C GLY A 95 7.21 0.69 1.76
N VAL A 96 8.42 0.90 1.23
CA VAL A 96 9.47 -0.12 1.09
C VAL A 96 10.76 0.45 1.63
N SER A 97 11.52 -0.37 2.37
CA SER A 97 12.83 -0.01 2.89
C SER A 97 13.75 0.46 1.77
N GLU A 98 14.63 1.40 2.08
CA GLU A 98 15.53 2.00 1.09
C GLU A 98 16.37 0.96 0.36
N GLU A 99 16.92 -0.01 1.09
CA GLU A 99 17.71 -1.14 0.59
C GLU A 99 16.95 -2.07 -0.39
N CYS A 100 15.62 -2.01 -0.39
CA CYS A 100 14.75 -2.84 -1.23
C CYS A 100 14.06 -2.05 -2.35
N ARG A 101 14.34 -0.74 -2.49
CA ARG A 101 13.85 0.07 -3.62
C ARG A 101 14.46 -0.42 -4.94
N GLY A 102 13.75 -0.17 -6.05
CA GLY A 102 14.17 -0.59 -7.39
C GLY A 102 14.01 -2.09 -7.70
N LYS A 103 13.78 -2.94 -6.69
CA LYS A 103 13.64 -4.41 -6.87
C LYS A 103 12.24 -4.87 -7.33
N GLY A 104 11.27 -3.94 -7.39
CA GLY A 104 9.88 -4.25 -7.79
C GLY A 104 8.94 -4.61 -6.63
N VAL A 105 9.41 -4.55 -5.38
CA VAL A 105 8.62 -4.87 -4.17
C VAL A 105 7.37 -3.99 -4.04
N ALA A 106 7.51 -2.68 -4.21
CA ALA A 106 6.38 -1.75 -4.12
C ALA A 106 5.31 -2.05 -5.18
N LYS A 107 5.74 -2.35 -6.41
CA LYS A 107 4.82 -2.76 -7.50
C LYS A 107 4.01 -3.97 -7.08
N GLU A 108 4.66 -5.03 -6.60
CA GLU A 108 3.94 -6.26 -6.24
C GLU A 108 3.01 -6.07 -5.03
N LEU A 109 3.43 -5.30 -4.02
CA LEU A 109 2.57 -4.91 -2.90
C LEU A 109 1.29 -4.19 -3.38
N ILE A 110 1.42 -3.23 -4.30
CA ILE A 110 0.28 -2.51 -4.89
C ILE A 110 -0.64 -3.49 -5.63
N LEU A 111 -0.07 -4.33 -6.50
CA LEU A 111 -0.86 -5.26 -7.30
C LEU A 111 -1.65 -6.24 -6.44
N GLN A 112 -1.05 -6.80 -5.39
CA GLN A 112 -1.76 -7.71 -4.48
C GLN A 112 -2.82 -7.00 -3.65
N SER A 113 -2.57 -5.76 -3.20
CA SER A 113 -3.58 -4.98 -2.50
C SER A 113 -4.76 -4.63 -3.40
N LEU A 114 -4.52 -4.21 -4.65
CA LEU A 114 -5.59 -3.92 -5.63
C LEU A 114 -6.41 -5.18 -5.96
N GLU A 115 -5.77 -6.34 -6.12
CA GLU A 115 -6.48 -7.60 -6.35
C GLU A 115 -7.29 -8.01 -5.11
N ALA A 116 -6.77 -7.76 -3.89
CA ALA A 116 -7.53 -7.97 -2.66
C ALA A 116 -8.75 -7.04 -2.57
N MET A 117 -8.62 -5.76 -2.94
CA MET A 117 -9.75 -4.84 -3.01
C MET A 117 -10.79 -5.29 -4.03
N LYS A 118 -10.36 -5.71 -5.21
CA LYS A 118 -11.26 -6.26 -6.24
C LYS A 118 -12.04 -7.46 -5.72
N HIS A 119 -11.38 -8.41 -5.06
CA HIS A 119 -12.04 -9.56 -4.44
C HIS A 119 -12.95 -9.19 -3.27
N ALA A 120 -12.71 -8.06 -2.61
CA ALA A 120 -13.61 -7.50 -1.60
C ALA A 120 -14.84 -6.79 -2.18
N GLY A 121 -14.97 -6.71 -3.52
CA GLY A 121 -16.12 -6.16 -4.21
C GLY A 121 -15.96 -4.70 -4.67
N TYR A 122 -14.76 -4.12 -4.56
CA TYR A 122 -14.51 -2.77 -5.06
C TYR A 122 -14.38 -2.77 -6.59
N ALA A 123 -15.05 -1.82 -7.25
CA ALA A 123 -14.88 -1.57 -8.68
C ALA A 123 -13.69 -0.63 -8.98
N TYR A 124 -13.36 0.23 -8.01
CA TYR A 124 -12.30 1.22 -8.09
C TYR A 124 -11.53 1.30 -6.77
N ALA A 125 -10.28 1.75 -6.83
CA ALA A 125 -9.48 2.15 -5.69
C ALA A 125 -8.96 3.56 -5.90
N VAL A 126 -8.77 4.31 -4.81
CA VAL A 126 -8.18 5.65 -4.82
C VAL A 126 -6.85 5.60 -4.10
N ILE A 127 -5.77 6.03 -4.76
CA ILE A 127 -4.45 6.17 -4.15
C ILE A 127 -4.36 7.59 -3.62
N GLY A 128 -4.30 7.73 -2.30
CA GLY A 128 -4.32 9.04 -1.65
C GLY A 128 -2.95 9.72 -1.64
N TRP A 129 -2.96 11.05 -1.75
CA TRP A 129 -1.81 11.92 -1.48
C TRP A 129 -0.51 11.47 -2.20
N VAL A 130 -0.60 11.25 -3.50
CA VAL A 130 0.49 10.68 -4.31
C VAL A 130 1.66 11.65 -4.46
N SER A 131 2.87 11.13 -4.23
CA SER A 131 4.15 11.84 -4.46
C SER A 131 4.77 11.58 -5.85
N SER A 132 4.34 10.52 -6.55
CA SER A 132 4.85 10.17 -7.88
C SER A 132 3.74 9.59 -8.76
N GLU A 133 3.08 10.45 -9.54
CA GLU A 133 1.98 10.04 -10.44
C GLU A 133 2.46 9.04 -11.50
N ALA A 134 3.60 9.32 -12.14
CA ALA A 134 4.19 8.47 -13.17
C ALA A 134 4.49 7.03 -12.68
N PHE A 135 4.81 6.86 -11.40
CA PHE A 135 5.01 5.53 -10.83
C PHE A 135 3.70 4.73 -10.79
N TYR A 136 2.61 5.33 -10.31
CA TYR A 136 1.32 4.65 -10.20
C TYR A 136 0.63 4.47 -11.56
N GLU A 137 0.78 5.42 -12.47
CA GLU A 137 0.37 5.28 -13.88
C GLU A 137 1.02 4.02 -14.48
N LYS A 138 2.35 3.90 -14.37
CA LYS A 138 3.11 2.75 -14.89
C LYS A 138 2.79 1.43 -14.18
N VAL A 139 2.53 1.47 -12.87
CA VAL A 139 2.33 0.25 -12.07
C VAL A 139 0.93 -0.33 -12.25
N CYS A 140 -0.10 0.51 -12.25
CA CYS A 140 -1.48 0.06 -12.15
C CYS A 140 -2.48 0.78 -13.07
N GLY A 141 -1.99 1.65 -13.96
CA GLY A 141 -2.84 2.45 -14.86
C GLY A 141 -3.64 3.50 -14.10
N ALA A 142 -3.10 4.00 -12.99
CA ALA A 142 -3.76 5.02 -12.20
C ALA A 142 -3.86 6.32 -13.00
N ILE A 143 -5.01 6.99 -12.92
CA ILE A 143 -5.23 8.31 -13.52
C ILE A 143 -5.44 9.35 -12.43
N THR A 144 -4.92 10.55 -12.64
CA THR A 144 -5.09 11.66 -11.69
C THR A 144 -6.56 12.03 -11.53
N ILE A 145 -6.98 12.26 -10.29
CA ILE A 145 -8.31 12.79 -9.97
C ILE A 145 -8.20 14.33 -9.95
N PRO A 146 -8.86 15.05 -10.88
CA PRO A 146 -8.81 16.50 -10.88
C PRO A 146 -9.32 17.09 -9.57
N ASP A 147 -8.70 18.18 -9.12
CA ASP A 147 -9.11 18.97 -7.95
C ASP A 147 -9.26 18.16 -6.64
N SER A 148 -8.49 17.08 -6.51
CA SER A 148 -8.60 16.15 -5.38
C SER A 148 -7.83 16.57 -4.12
N PHE A 149 -7.15 17.72 -4.11
CA PHE A 149 -6.35 18.15 -2.97
C PHE A 149 -7.07 19.21 -2.13
N PRO A 150 -7.06 19.12 -0.78
CA PRO A 150 -6.43 18.08 0.04
C PRO A 150 -7.31 16.82 0.19
N GLY A 151 -8.46 16.77 -0.48
CA GLY A 151 -9.31 15.58 -0.52
C GLY A 151 -9.80 15.17 0.87
N VAL A 152 -9.82 13.86 1.14
CA VAL A 152 -10.21 13.32 2.46
C VAL A 152 -9.30 13.80 3.59
N TYR A 153 -8.07 14.21 3.27
CA TYR A 153 -7.10 14.66 4.26
C TYR A 153 -7.46 16.03 4.84
N SER A 154 -8.36 16.81 4.22
CA SER A 154 -8.98 18.02 4.81
C SER A 154 -9.60 17.79 6.19
N LEU A 155 -9.95 16.54 6.50
CA LEU A 155 -10.60 16.13 7.74
C LEU A 155 -9.62 15.78 8.86
N LEU A 156 -8.30 15.83 8.61
CA LEU A 156 -7.29 15.64 9.64
C LEU A 156 -7.38 16.76 10.69
N VAL A 157 -7.09 16.41 11.95
CA VAL A 157 -7.17 17.34 13.09
C VAL A 157 -6.11 18.44 13.00
N ASP A 158 -4.91 18.10 12.55
CA ASP A 158 -3.78 19.01 12.40
C ASP A 158 -3.59 19.36 10.91
N GLN A 159 -4.27 20.40 10.44
CA GLN A 159 -4.12 21.00 9.10
C GLN A 159 -3.42 22.36 9.19
#